data_AF-A0A1H0X0V8-F1
#
_entry.id   AF-A0A1H0X0V8-F1
#
_cell.length_a   1.000
_cell.length_b   1.000
_cell.length_c   1.000
_cell.angle_alpha   90.00
_cell.angle_beta   90.00
_cell.angle_gamma   90.00
#
_symmetry.space_group_name_H-M   'P 1'
#
loop_
_entity.id
_entity.type
_entity.pdbx_description
1 polymer ?
#
loop_
_entity_poly.entity_id
_entity_poly.type
_entity_poly.pdbx_seq_one_letter_code
_entity_poly.pdbx_strand_id
1 'polypeptide(L)'
;MGDCYLLKIDENVKEGNYLSFIGGKPSLPRDICIPDCQLCGSQLTFFFQIAIPTNHQWEGLSMAIFACTTCVSEEYLIPEMPDGILSNIKLPKGYLHNYQRNFKILVFKTKEAVTKKYTEKIKYKPISLKATKNLNISLDKLGGNPNWLLDDESPSMYDEVPMFFLLQMLENYQFEILPNALPQMTLGLNGDPIPSEESYYELFLGNKLFFFGTEDKSNPLVYIITQI
;
A
#
# COMPACT_ATOMS: atom_id res chain seq x y z
N MET A 1 3.59 22.63 9.91
CA MET A 1 3.21 21.55 10.83
C MET A 1 2.50 20.51 9.99
N GLY A 2 2.99 19.28 9.93
CA GLY A 2 2.39 18.23 9.11
C GLY A 2 1.04 17.80 9.70
N ASP A 3 0.03 17.64 8.85
CA ASP A 3 -1.26 17.10 9.27
C ASP A 3 -1.15 15.59 9.49
N CYS A 4 -1.93 15.08 10.44
CA CYS A 4 -2.00 13.66 10.79
C CYS A 4 -3.47 13.22 10.83
N TYR A 5 -3.77 12.09 10.21
CA TYR A 5 -5.11 11.53 10.14
C TYR A 5 -5.06 10.06 10.56
N LEU A 6 -5.88 9.72 11.55
CA LEU A 6 -6.12 8.33 11.94
C LEU A 6 -6.99 7.65 10.88
N LEU A 7 -6.58 6.48 10.43
CA LEU A 7 -7.41 5.61 9.59
C LEU A 7 -8.35 4.82 10.50
N LYS A 8 -9.67 5.00 10.32
CA LYS A 8 -10.69 4.19 11.00
C LYS A 8 -11.40 3.31 10.00
N ILE A 9 -11.28 2.01 10.18
CA ILE A 9 -11.91 1.00 9.32
C ILE A 9 -13.27 0.65 9.93
N ASP A 10 -14.32 0.76 9.13
CA ASP A 10 -15.68 0.44 9.59
C ASP A 10 -16.09 -0.97 9.10
N GLU A 11 -16.15 -1.93 10.01
CA GLU A 11 -16.27 -3.38 9.70
C GLU A 11 -17.64 -3.84 9.17
N ASN A 12 -18.71 -3.05 9.36
CA ASN A 12 -20.10 -3.49 9.13
C ASN A 12 -20.87 -2.60 8.14
N VAL A 13 -20.16 -1.98 7.20
CA VAL A 13 -20.76 -1.04 6.25
C VAL A 13 -20.84 -1.68 4.87
N LYS A 14 -22.01 -1.57 4.23
CA LYS A 14 -22.19 -2.00 2.84
C LYS A 14 -21.36 -1.12 1.90
N GLU A 15 -20.93 -1.69 0.77
CA GLU A 15 -20.23 -0.95 -0.27
C GLU A 15 -21.00 0.31 -0.67
N GLY A 16 -20.28 1.44 -0.73
CA GLY A 16 -20.85 2.75 -1.00
C GLY A 16 -19.82 3.70 -1.61
N ASN A 17 -20.18 4.98 -1.72
CA ASN A 17 -19.36 6.00 -2.37
C ASN A 17 -18.25 6.55 -1.46
N TYR A 18 -17.49 5.67 -0.79
CA TYR A 18 -16.31 6.08 -0.04
C TYR A 18 -15.10 6.17 -0.97
N LEU A 19 -14.28 7.20 -0.78
CA LEU A 19 -13.07 7.43 -1.58
C LEU A 19 -11.83 6.70 -1.01
N SER A 20 -11.90 6.32 0.28
CA SER A 20 -10.89 5.52 0.98
C SER A 20 -11.54 4.25 1.50
N PHE A 21 -10.98 3.08 1.17
CA PHE A 21 -11.57 1.78 1.48
C PHE A 21 -10.58 0.64 1.28
N ILE A 22 -10.86 -0.50 1.90
CA ILE A 22 -10.20 -1.79 1.76
C ILE A 22 -11.08 -2.68 0.89
N GLY A 23 -10.48 -3.49 0.02
CA GLY A 23 -11.17 -4.49 -0.78
C GLY A 23 -12.26 -3.93 -1.70
N GLY A 24 -13.16 -4.79 -2.16
CA GLY A 24 -14.19 -4.38 -3.13
C GLY A 24 -13.62 -4.05 -4.51
N LYS A 25 -14.27 -3.13 -5.23
CA LYS A 25 -13.82 -2.68 -6.56
C LYS A 25 -12.96 -1.41 -6.48
N PRO A 26 -11.73 -1.42 -7.03
CA PRO A 26 -10.89 -0.23 -7.04
C PRO A 26 -11.50 0.89 -7.90
N SER A 27 -11.24 2.14 -7.52
CA SER A 27 -11.61 3.32 -8.29
C SER A 27 -10.37 3.94 -8.91
N LEU A 28 -10.17 3.75 -10.22
CA LEU A 28 -8.97 4.19 -10.93
C LEU A 28 -9.35 5.09 -12.12
N PRO A 29 -8.44 5.95 -12.62
CA PRO A 29 -8.64 6.71 -13.85
C PRO A 29 -9.04 5.82 -15.03
N ARG A 30 -9.86 6.33 -15.95
CA ARG A 30 -10.49 5.54 -17.02
C ARG A 30 -9.48 4.77 -17.89
N ASP A 31 -8.34 5.37 -18.16
CA ASP A 31 -7.23 4.87 -18.98
C ASP A 31 -6.28 3.92 -18.24
N ILE A 32 -6.36 3.84 -16.91
CA ILE A 32 -5.52 2.95 -16.11
C ILE A 32 -6.20 1.58 -15.94
N CYS A 33 -5.50 0.51 -16.30
CA CYS A 33 -5.93 -0.87 -16.07
C CYS A 33 -5.51 -1.36 -14.67
N ILE A 34 -6.16 -2.43 -14.19
CA ILE A 34 -5.66 -3.18 -13.03
C ILE A 34 -4.29 -3.77 -13.44
N PRO A 35 -3.23 -3.56 -12.65
CA PRO A 35 -1.90 -4.01 -13.01
C PRO A 35 -1.76 -5.54 -12.90
N ASP A 36 -0.87 -6.11 -13.70
CA ASP A 36 -0.50 -7.52 -13.66
C ASP A 36 0.83 -7.74 -12.93
N CYS A 37 0.98 -8.91 -12.31
CA CYS A 37 2.21 -9.34 -11.69
C CYS A 37 3.28 -9.59 -12.75
N GLN A 38 4.45 -8.96 -12.60
CA GLN A 38 5.57 -9.13 -13.52
C GLN A 38 6.27 -10.49 -13.37
N LEU A 39 6.01 -11.24 -12.27
CA LEU A 39 6.60 -12.55 -12.05
C LEU A 39 5.79 -13.69 -12.68
N CYS A 40 4.46 -13.66 -12.55
CA CYS A 40 3.58 -14.76 -13.00
C CYS A 40 2.53 -14.35 -14.04
N GLY A 41 2.44 -13.06 -14.40
CA GLY A 41 1.46 -12.53 -15.35
C GLY A 41 0.01 -12.49 -14.86
N SER A 42 -0.27 -12.90 -13.62
CA SER A 42 -1.63 -12.85 -13.06
C SER A 42 -2.01 -11.41 -12.67
N GLN A 43 -3.28 -11.05 -12.86
CA GLN A 43 -3.80 -9.77 -12.40
C GLN A 43 -3.60 -9.59 -10.89
N LEU A 44 -3.01 -8.46 -10.49
CA LEU A 44 -2.75 -8.15 -9.09
C LEU A 44 -4.07 -7.94 -8.34
N THR A 45 -4.07 -8.35 -7.07
CA THR A 45 -5.21 -8.20 -6.17
C THR A 45 -5.22 -6.79 -5.61
N PHE A 46 -6.38 -6.11 -5.66
CA PHE A 46 -6.57 -4.82 -5.00
C PHE A 46 -6.72 -4.99 -3.48
N PHE A 47 -5.86 -4.30 -2.70
CA PHE A 47 -5.88 -4.35 -1.24
C PHE A 47 -6.65 -3.18 -0.64
N PHE A 48 -6.20 -1.95 -0.91
CA PHE A 48 -6.86 -0.76 -0.38
C PHE A 48 -6.55 0.48 -1.23
N GLN A 49 -7.37 1.51 -1.03
CA GLN A 49 -7.21 2.84 -1.60
C GLN A 49 -7.42 3.89 -0.52
N ILE A 50 -6.60 4.94 -0.53
CA ILE A 50 -6.74 6.11 0.32
C ILE A 50 -6.84 7.35 -0.56
N ALA A 51 -7.93 8.10 -0.43
CA ALA A 51 -8.02 9.46 -0.92
C ALA A 51 -7.43 10.43 0.10
N ILE A 52 -6.49 11.24 -0.37
CA ILE A 52 -5.70 12.13 0.47
C ILE A 52 -6.52 13.40 0.76
N PRO A 53 -6.72 13.77 2.04
CA PRO A 53 -7.61 14.85 2.44
C PRO A 53 -7.02 16.23 2.11
N THR A 54 -7.86 17.25 2.23
CA THR A 54 -7.45 18.65 2.13
C THR A 54 -6.40 19.00 3.18
N ASN A 55 -5.48 19.91 2.85
CA ASN A 55 -4.33 20.36 3.66
C ASN A 55 -3.16 19.37 3.75
N HIS A 56 -3.27 18.17 3.17
CA HIS A 56 -2.13 17.26 3.04
C HIS A 56 -1.27 17.61 1.80
N GLN A 57 0.03 17.29 1.84
CA GLN A 57 0.96 17.56 0.73
C GLN A 57 0.52 16.92 -0.59
N TRP A 58 -0.17 15.79 -0.55
CA TRP A 58 -0.77 15.12 -1.71
C TRP A 58 -2.29 15.36 -1.86
N GLU A 59 -2.81 16.47 -1.35
CA GLU A 59 -4.23 16.84 -1.49
C GLU A 59 -4.76 16.64 -2.92
N GLY A 60 -5.93 16.01 -3.03
CA GLY A 60 -6.60 15.75 -4.31
C GLY A 60 -6.07 14.54 -5.07
N LEU A 61 -5.09 13.83 -4.52
CA LEU A 61 -4.61 12.54 -5.01
C LEU A 61 -5.23 11.38 -4.23
N SER A 62 -5.28 10.22 -4.87
CA SER A 62 -5.56 8.93 -4.28
C SER A 62 -4.40 7.99 -4.53
N MET A 63 -4.12 7.13 -3.55
CA MET A 63 -3.16 6.04 -3.65
C MET A 63 -3.90 4.71 -3.55
N ALA A 64 -3.65 3.80 -4.48
CA ALA A 64 -4.19 2.44 -4.47
C ALA A 64 -3.06 1.41 -4.48
N ILE A 65 -3.19 0.37 -3.64
CA ILE A 65 -2.21 -0.71 -3.50
C ILE A 65 -2.76 -1.99 -4.09
N PHE A 66 -1.94 -2.63 -4.91
CA PHE A 66 -2.20 -3.94 -5.51
C PHE A 66 -1.03 -4.87 -5.21
N ALA A 67 -1.28 -6.15 -4.91
CA ALA A 67 -0.21 -7.14 -4.73
C ALA A 67 -0.64 -8.53 -5.24
N CYS A 68 0.36 -9.34 -5.59
CA CYS A 68 0.13 -10.67 -6.13
C CYS A 68 -0.26 -11.60 -4.99
N THR A 69 -1.36 -12.32 -5.18
CA THR A 69 -1.79 -13.39 -4.27
C THR A 69 -1.71 -14.77 -4.94
N THR A 70 -1.32 -14.84 -6.22
CA THR A 70 -1.34 -16.06 -7.04
C THR A 70 0.03 -16.71 -7.19
N CYS A 71 1.11 -16.02 -6.86
CA CYS A 71 2.45 -16.60 -6.81
C CYS A 71 3.20 -16.06 -5.61
N VAL A 72 4.29 -16.74 -5.28
CA VAL A 72 5.21 -16.38 -4.21
C VAL A 72 6.63 -16.61 -4.70
N SER A 73 7.56 -15.79 -4.24
CA SER A 73 8.98 -15.93 -4.51
C SER A 73 9.72 -15.47 -3.27
N GLU A 74 10.69 -16.28 -2.81
CA GLU A 74 11.52 -16.00 -1.64
C GLU A 74 12.21 -14.62 -1.75
N GLU A 75 12.69 -14.27 -2.94
CA GLU A 75 13.34 -12.99 -3.23
C GLU A 75 12.41 -11.77 -3.14
N TYR A 76 11.08 -11.97 -3.28
CA TYR A 76 10.11 -10.87 -3.41
C TYR A 76 8.95 -10.98 -2.40
N LEU A 77 9.14 -11.66 -1.27
CA LEU A 77 8.13 -11.74 -0.19
C LEU A 77 7.81 -10.37 0.41
N ILE A 78 8.84 -9.54 0.52
CA ILE A 78 8.78 -8.15 0.95
C ILE A 78 9.39 -7.27 -0.15
N PRO A 79 9.11 -5.96 -0.16
CA PRO A 79 9.73 -5.06 -1.11
C PRO A 79 11.25 -5.03 -0.92
N GLU A 80 11.99 -5.01 -2.02
CA GLU A 80 13.46 -4.99 -2.00
C GLU A 80 13.98 -3.78 -1.19
N MET A 81 15.01 -4.00 -0.37
CA MET A 81 15.70 -2.94 0.35
C MET A 81 16.88 -2.41 -0.49
N PRO A 82 17.17 -1.11 -0.47
CA PRO A 82 18.33 -0.55 -1.14
C PRO A 82 19.63 -0.97 -0.42
N ASP A 83 20.72 -1.09 -1.17
CA ASP A 83 22.04 -1.40 -0.60
C ASP A 83 22.59 -0.21 0.21
N GLY A 84 23.18 -0.49 1.38
CA GLY A 84 23.93 0.48 2.19
C GLY A 84 23.25 0.88 3.49
N ILE A 85 23.56 2.09 3.99
CA ILE A 85 22.95 2.64 5.19
C ILE A 85 21.57 3.16 4.83
N LEU A 86 20.53 2.55 5.40
CA LEU A 86 19.14 2.84 5.06
C LEU A 86 18.70 4.24 5.51
N SER A 87 19.19 4.69 6.67
CA SER A 87 18.83 6.02 7.19
C SER A 87 19.26 7.13 6.23
N ASN A 88 18.29 7.97 5.84
CA ASN A 88 18.46 9.08 4.90
C ASN A 88 18.96 8.65 3.50
N ILE A 89 18.72 7.40 3.10
CA ILE A 89 19.20 6.91 1.81
C ILE A 89 18.62 7.70 0.64
N LYS A 90 19.44 7.88 -0.41
CA LYS A 90 19.04 8.47 -1.69
C LYS A 90 18.74 7.34 -2.67
N LEU A 91 17.49 7.20 -3.07
CA LEU A 91 17.08 6.18 -4.04
C LEU A 91 17.42 6.64 -5.46
N PRO A 92 18.14 5.82 -6.25
CA PRO A 92 18.51 6.19 -7.60
C PRO A 92 17.31 6.15 -8.54
N LYS A 93 17.40 6.92 -9.63
CA LYS A 93 16.41 6.88 -10.71
C LYS A 93 16.18 5.45 -11.19
N GLY A 94 14.91 5.10 -11.44
CA GLY A 94 14.53 3.77 -11.92
C GLY A 94 14.46 2.69 -10.85
N TYR A 95 14.95 2.94 -9.62
CA TYR A 95 14.83 1.99 -8.51
C TYR A 95 13.38 1.53 -8.30
N LEU A 96 12.47 2.49 -8.18
CA LEU A 96 11.03 2.22 -7.99
C LEU A 96 10.35 1.51 -9.19
N HIS A 97 10.99 1.45 -10.35
CA HIS A 97 10.47 0.70 -11.49
C HIS A 97 10.69 -0.80 -11.32
N ASN A 98 11.90 -1.20 -10.92
CA ASN A 98 12.27 -2.60 -10.71
C ASN A 98 11.76 -3.13 -9.37
N TYR A 99 11.49 -2.25 -8.42
CA TYR A 99 10.99 -2.53 -7.07
C TYR A 99 9.54 -3.07 -7.06
N GLN A 100 8.67 -2.61 -7.96
CA GLN A 100 7.24 -2.94 -7.98
C GLN A 100 6.91 -4.08 -8.97
N ARG A 101 7.45 -5.30 -8.72
CA ARG A 101 7.29 -6.46 -9.65
C ARG A 101 6.03 -7.27 -9.38
N ASN A 102 5.86 -7.72 -8.15
CA ASN A 102 4.71 -8.50 -7.69
C ASN A 102 3.71 -7.67 -6.87
N PHE A 103 3.91 -6.36 -6.81
CA PHE A 103 2.95 -5.39 -6.28
C PHE A 103 3.03 -4.12 -7.11
N LYS A 104 2.01 -3.26 -6.97
CA LYS A 104 1.94 -1.98 -7.64
C LYS A 104 1.27 -0.94 -6.76
N ILE A 105 1.83 0.26 -6.77
CA ILE A 105 1.24 1.44 -6.15
C ILE A 105 0.84 2.39 -7.27
N LEU A 106 -0.44 2.72 -7.33
CA LEU A 106 -0.96 3.67 -8.29
C LEU A 106 -1.35 4.95 -7.55
N VAL A 107 -0.75 6.07 -7.94
CA VAL A 107 -1.13 7.40 -7.45
C VAL A 107 -1.77 8.18 -8.60
N PHE A 108 -2.94 8.75 -8.36
CA PHE A 108 -3.73 9.42 -9.39
C PHE A 108 -4.60 10.52 -8.80
N LYS A 109 -5.12 11.41 -9.64
CA LYS A 109 -6.06 12.45 -9.21
C LYS A 109 -7.39 11.80 -8.82
N THR A 110 -7.83 12.04 -7.59
CA THR A 110 -9.06 11.43 -7.03
C THR A 110 -10.28 11.70 -7.90
N LYS A 111 -10.40 12.93 -8.44
CA LYS A 111 -11.55 13.35 -9.27
C LYS A 111 -11.66 12.62 -10.62
N GLU A 112 -10.59 11.99 -11.09
CA GLU A 112 -10.56 11.27 -12.36
C GLU A 112 -10.92 9.79 -12.20
N ALA A 113 -11.00 9.32 -10.95
CA ALA A 113 -11.25 7.93 -10.62
C ALA A 113 -12.69 7.51 -10.96
N VAL A 114 -12.80 6.32 -11.55
CA VAL A 114 -14.07 5.62 -11.76
C VAL A 114 -13.95 4.18 -11.28
N THR A 115 -15.02 3.63 -10.72
CA THR A 115 -15.06 2.22 -10.30
C THR A 115 -14.75 1.30 -11.47
N LYS A 116 -13.76 0.43 -11.32
CA LYS A 116 -13.35 -0.51 -12.35
C LYS A 116 -14.18 -1.79 -12.30
N LYS A 117 -14.37 -2.39 -13.48
CA LYS A 117 -14.82 -3.79 -13.54
C LYS A 117 -13.68 -4.66 -13.05
N TYR A 118 -13.89 -5.29 -11.90
CA TYR A 118 -12.91 -6.10 -11.19
C TYR A 118 -13.65 -7.20 -10.45
N THR A 119 -13.05 -8.39 -10.35
CA THR A 119 -13.57 -9.47 -9.53
C THR A 119 -13.01 -9.31 -8.14
N GLU A 120 -13.87 -8.91 -7.20
CA GLU A 120 -13.50 -8.68 -5.82
C GLU A 120 -12.93 -9.95 -5.18
N LYS A 121 -11.88 -9.79 -4.37
CA LYS A 121 -11.26 -10.88 -3.61
C LYS A 121 -11.24 -10.58 -2.11
N ILE A 122 -10.91 -9.34 -1.75
CA ILE A 122 -10.95 -8.86 -0.37
C ILE A 122 -12.30 -8.21 -0.10
N LYS A 123 -12.86 -8.50 1.08
CA LYS A 123 -14.11 -7.93 1.57
C LYS A 123 -14.00 -6.41 1.69
N TYR A 124 -15.04 -5.71 1.23
CA TYR A 124 -15.10 -4.26 1.28
C TYR A 124 -15.21 -3.75 2.72
N LYS A 125 -14.38 -2.76 3.08
CA LYS A 125 -14.48 -2.00 4.34
C LYS A 125 -14.13 -0.53 4.10
N PRO A 126 -15.01 0.45 4.37
CA PRO A 126 -14.66 1.84 4.17
C PRO A 126 -13.68 2.33 5.23
N ILE A 127 -12.84 3.30 4.85
CA ILE A 127 -11.86 3.95 5.71
C ILE A 127 -12.27 5.40 5.92
N SER A 128 -12.52 5.77 7.16
CA SER A 128 -12.77 7.14 7.60
C SER A 128 -11.47 7.77 8.10
N LEU A 129 -11.05 8.88 7.49
CA LEU A 129 -9.89 9.65 7.94
C LEU A 129 -10.30 10.67 9.03
N LYS A 130 -9.76 10.52 10.24
CA LYS A 130 -10.04 11.45 11.35
C LYS A 130 -8.79 12.26 11.69
N ALA A 131 -8.85 13.57 11.45
CA ALA A 131 -7.76 14.47 11.79
C ALA A 131 -7.42 14.40 13.28
N THR A 132 -6.12 14.44 13.59
CA THR A 132 -5.60 14.43 14.95
C THR A 132 -4.41 15.37 15.07
N LYS A 133 -4.24 15.96 16.26
CA LYS A 133 -3.06 16.78 16.58
C LYS A 133 -1.89 15.93 17.08
N ASN A 134 -2.11 14.65 17.36
CA ASN A 134 -1.05 13.75 17.80
C ASN A 134 -0.30 13.19 16.59
N LEU A 135 0.85 13.79 16.27
CA LEU A 135 1.70 13.38 15.15
C LEU A 135 2.38 12.01 15.38
N ASN A 136 2.53 11.60 16.64
CA ASN A 136 3.22 10.36 17.02
C ASN A 136 2.23 9.23 17.39
N ILE A 137 0.96 9.34 16.98
CA ILE A 137 -0.04 8.32 17.30
C ILE A 137 0.35 6.97 16.69
N SER A 138 0.43 5.94 17.55
CA SER A 138 0.86 4.59 17.18
C SER A 138 -0.31 3.73 16.71
N LEU A 139 -1.01 4.22 15.67
CA LEU A 139 -2.11 3.56 14.97
C LEU A 139 -1.92 3.72 13.46
N ASP A 140 -2.72 3.05 12.64
CA ASP A 140 -2.76 3.29 11.19
C ASP A 140 -3.02 4.77 10.93
N LYS A 141 -2.10 5.45 10.22
CA LYS A 141 -2.20 6.89 10.02
C LYS A 141 -1.68 7.33 8.67
N LEU A 142 -2.23 8.45 8.21
CA LEU A 142 -1.75 9.24 7.08
C LEU A 142 -1.11 10.52 7.62
N GLY A 143 0.13 10.79 7.24
CA GLY A 143 0.93 11.91 7.73
C GLY A 143 1.35 11.77 9.21
N GLY A 144 1.87 12.84 9.79
CA GLY A 144 2.52 12.82 11.10
C GLY A 144 3.95 12.26 11.04
N ASN A 145 4.42 11.61 12.12
CA ASN A 145 5.75 11.02 12.21
C ASN A 145 5.65 9.49 12.25
N PRO A 146 6.50 8.74 11.54
CA PRO A 146 6.51 7.28 11.60
C PRO A 146 6.78 6.79 13.03
N ASN A 147 6.09 5.74 13.46
CA ASN A 147 6.43 5.02 14.70
C ASN A 147 7.29 3.80 14.35
N TRP A 148 8.61 3.98 14.23
CA TRP A 148 9.56 2.90 13.95
C TRP A 148 9.49 1.77 14.98
N LEU A 149 9.69 0.52 14.53
CA LEU A 149 9.91 -0.64 15.42
C LEU A 149 11.39 -0.82 15.73
N LEU A 150 12.23 -0.58 14.71
CA LEU A 150 13.68 -0.65 14.78
C LEU A 150 14.27 0.77 14.66
N ASP A 151 15.33 0.92 13.88
CA ASP A 151 15.95 2.20 13.57
C ASP A 151 15.18 2.99 12.49
N ASP A 152 15.52 4.27 12.38
CA ASP A 152 15.00 5.15 11.33
C ASP A 152 15.62 4.82 9.97
N GLU A 153 14.80 4.29 9.07
CA GLU A 153 15.18 3.89 7.72
C GLU A 153 14.60 4.85 6.66
N SER A 154 14.13 6.03 7.05
CA SER A 154 13.50 6.98 6.13
C SER A 154 14.40 7.31 4.93
N PRO A 155 13.87 7.25 3.69
CA PRO A 155 14.58 7.78 2.54
C PRO A 155 14.62 9.31 2.62
N SER A 156 15.73 9.91 2.17
CA SER A 156 15.79 11.36 2.02
C SER A 156 15.22 11.81 0.67
N MET A 157 15.53 11.07 -0.41
CA MET A 157 15.23 11.49 -1.78
C MET A 157 15.03 10.30 -2.74
N TYR A 158 14.33 10.54 -3.85
CA TYR A 158 14.31 9.71 -5.05
C TYR A 158 14.67 10.56 -6.28
N ASP A 159 15.74 10.22 -7.00
CA ASP A 159 16.21 10.97 -8.18
C ASP A 159 16.26 12.50 -7.94
N GLU A 160 16.91 12.92 -6.84
CA GLU A 160 17.00 14.31 -6.37
C GLU A 160 15.66 15.00 -6.01
N VAL A 161 14.56 14.25 -5.97
CA VAL A 161 13.26 14.72 -5.45
C VAL A 161 13.15 14.30 -3.98
N PRO A 162 12.95 15.22 -3.03
CA PRO A 162 12.78 14.85 -1.63
C PRO A 162 11.59 13.92 -1.42
N MET A 163 11.70 13.07 -0.40
CA MET A 163 10.62 12.19 0.03
C MET A 163 10.14 12.57 1.42
N PHE A 164 8.87 12.33 1.69
CA PHE A 164 8.25 12.60 2.98
C PHE A 164 7.41 11.40 3.42
N PHE A 165 7.25 11.25 4.75
CA PHE A 165 6.40 10.21 5.31
C PHE A 165 4.93 10.43 4.91
N LEU A 166 4.35 9.42 4.27
CA LEU A 166 3.00 9.47 3.74
C LEU A 166 2.00 8.74 4.65
N LEU A 167 2.26 7.48 4.96
CA LEU A 167 1.32 6.58 5.63
C LEU A 167 2.07 5.53 6.44
N GLN A 168 1.50 5.08 7.56
CA GLN A 168 1.87 3.80 8.15
C GLN A 168 0.66 2.89 8.28
N MET A 169 0.90 1.59 8.17
CA MET A 169 -0.01 0.54 8.59
C MET A 169 0.68 -0.34 9.62
N LEU A 170 -0.04 -0.71 10.67
CA LEU A 170 0.44 -1.62 11.70
C LEU A 170 0.61 -3.05 11.14
N GLU A 171 1.42 -3.81 11.85
CA GLU A 171 1.66 -5.23 11.58
C GLU A 171 0.38 -6.08 11.75
N ASN A 172 0.40 -7.28 11.18
CA ASN A 172 -0.63 -8.32 11.28
C ASN A 172 -2.01 -7.86 10.81
N TYR A 173 -2.08 -6.89 9.88
CA TYR A 173 -3.36 -6.52 9.28
C TYR A 173 -3.86 -7.63 8.34
N GLN A 174 -4.98 -8.24 8.70
CA GLN A 174 -5.61 -9.33 7.97
C GLN A 174 -6.66 -8.82 6.98
N PHE A 175 -6.39 -8.96 5.68
CA PHE A 175 -7.34 -8.60 4.63
C PHE A 175 -8.32 -9.75 4.37
N GLU A 176 -9.41 -9.79 5.13
CA GLU A 176 -10.48 -10.81 5.03
C GLU A 176 -10.93 -11.02 3.57
N ILE A 177 -10.88 -12.26 3.10
CA ILE A 177 -11.24 -12.60 1.71
C ILE A 177 -12.70 -13.04 1.58
N LEU A 178 -13.25 -12.92 0.38
CA LEU A 178 -14.56 -13.43 0.02
C LEU A 178 -14.53 -14.96 -0.09
N PRO A 179 -15.64 -15.67 0.16
CA PRO A 179 -15.67 -17.14 0.15
C PRO A 179 -15.23 -17.81 -1.15
N ASN A 180 -15.31 -17.10 -2.28
CA ASN A 180 -14.92 -17.58 -3.61
C ASN A 180 -13.55 -17.08 -4.05
N ALA A 181 -12.85 -16.30 -3.24
CA ALA A 181 -11.48 -15.88 -3.53
C ALA A 181 -10.53 -17.07 -3.37
N LEU A 182 -9.57 -17.20 -4.29
CA LEU A 182 -8.51 -18.20 -4.18
C LEU A 182 -7.59 -17.85 -3.00
N PRO A 183 -7.01 -18.83 -2.28
CA PRO A 183 -6.05 -18.54 -1.22
C PRO A 183 -4.80 -17.80 -1.73
N GLN A 184 -4.12 -17.09 -0.83
CA GLN A 184 -2.81 -16.51 -1.13
C GLN A 184 -1.76 -17.62 -1.20
N MET A 185 -0.89 -17.58 -2.20
CA MET A 185 0.28 -18.47 -2.24
C MET A 185 1.34 -18.03 -1.22
N THR A 186 1.89 -18.98 -0.48
CA THR A 186 2.95 -18.81 0.52
C THR A 186 4.07 -19.84 0.27
N LEU A 187 5.21 -19.69 0.93
CA LEU A 187 6.28 -20.70 0.89
C LEU A 187 6.02 -21.77 1.96
N GLY A 188 6.00 -23.02 1.54
CA GLY A 188 5.99 -24.16 2.44
C GLY A 188 7.32 -24.35 3.17
N LEU A 189 7.35 -25.27 4.13
CA LEU A 189 8.56 -25.58 4.92
C LEU A 189 9.74 -26.08 4.07
N ASN A 190 9.45 -26.60 2.89
CA ASN A 190 10.44 -27.06 1.92
C ASN A 190 10.82 -25.99 0.87
N GLY A 191 10.27 -24.76 1.00
CA GLY A 191 10.45 -23.67 0.04
C GLY A 191 9.52 -23.73 -1.17
N ASP A 192 8.69 -24.76 -1.31
CA ASP A 192 7.77 -24.85 -2.45
C ASP A 192 6.56 -23.93 -2.26
N PRO A 193 6.05 -23.28 -3.32
CA PRO A 193 4.78 -22.56 -3.28
C PRO A 193 3.60 -23.46 -2.88
N ILE A 194 2.89 -23.10 -1.82
CA ILE A 194 1.66 -23.76 -1.37
C ILE A 194 0.54 -22.73 -1.17
N PRO A 195 -0.74 -23.10 -1.36
CA PRO A 195 -1.84 -22.22 -0.99
C PRO A 195 -1.93 -22.11 0.54
N SER A 196 -2.13 -20.89 1.05
CA SER A 196 -2.43 -20.65 2.47
C SER A 196 -3.75 -21.30 2.88
N GLU A 197 -3.85 -21.74 4.13
CA GLU A 197 -5.09 -22.23 4.73
C GLU A 197 -5.94 -21.09 5.35
N GLU A 198 -5.41 -19.88 5.35
CA GLU A 198 -6.01 -18.71 5.98
C GLU A 198 -7.18 -18.12 5.18
N SER A 199 -8.13 -17.53 5.89
CA SER A 199 -9.30 -16.83 5.32
C SER A 199 -9.06 -15.32 5.11
N TYR A 200 -7.80 -14.93 5.00
CA TYR A 200 -7.37 -13.56 4.73
C TYR A 200 -6.13 -13.57 3.84
N TYR A 201 -5.86 -12.43 3.22
CA TYR A 201 -4.56 -12.14 2.64
C TYR A 201 -3.73 -11.27 3.57
N GLU A 202 -2.42 -11.35 3.43
CA GLU A 202 -1.47 -10.46 4.06
C GLU A 202 -0.69 -9.68 3.00
N LEU A 203 -0.33 -8.45 3.34
CA LEU A 203 0.56 -7.64 2.53
C LEU A 203 1.96 -7.69 3.16
N PHE A 204 2.96 -8.13 2.40
CA PHE A 204 4.36 -8.21 2.82
C PHE A 204 4.57 -8.95 4.15
N LEU A 205 4.05 -10.18 4.24
CA LEU A 205 4.12 -11.05 5.42
C LEU A 205 3.47 -10.48 6.69
N GLY A 206 2.56 -9.51 6.53
CA GLY A 206 1.94 -8.84 7.67
C GLY A 206 2.90 -7.89 8.41
N ASN A 207 4.04 -7.55 7.82
CA ASN A 207 4.99 -6.61 8.42
C ASN A 207 4.35 -5.22 8.62
N LYS A 208 4.92 -4.44 9.54
CA LYS A 208 4.57 -3.02 9.67
C LYS A 208 5.05 -2.27 8.44
N LEU A 209 4.18 -1.44 7.87
CA LEU A 209 4.44 -0.75 6.61
C LEU A 209 4.60 0.74 6.83
N PHE A 210 5.62 1.34 6.22
CA PHE A 210 5.82 2.79 6.15
C PHE A 210 5.93 3.21 4.69
N PHE A 211 5.07 4.12 4.27
CA PHE A 211 5.02 4.63 2.90
C PHE A 211 5.66 6.02 2.88
N PHE A 212 6.50 6.27 1.88
CA PHE A 212 7.14 7.55 1.63
C PHE A 212 6.78 8.03 0.23
N GLY A 213 6.28 9.25 0.12
CA GLY A 213 5.89 9.89 -1.13
C GLY A 213 6.92 10.91 -1.59
N THR A 214 7.11 11.08 -2.90
CA THR A 214 7.88 12.19 -3.46
C THR A 214 7.15 13.53 -3.32
N GLU A 215 7.88 14.63 -3.10
CA GLU A 215 7.28 15.96 -3.02
C GLU A 215 6.71 16.46 -4.38
N ASP A 216 7.26 15.97 -5.49
CA ASP A 216 6.76 16.26 -6.83
C ASP A 216 5.39 15.62 -7.09
N LYS A 217 4.34 16.43 -7.09
CA LYS A 217 2.96 15.99 -7.37
C LYS A 217 2.67 15.75 -8.85
N SER A 218 3.54 16.21 -9.75
CA SER A 218 3.36 16.00 -11.19
C SER A 218 3.68 14.56 -11.60
N ASN A 219 4.60 13.93 -10.88
CA ASN A 219 4.96 12.52 -11.01
C ASN A 219 5.14 11.88 -9.62
N PRO A 220 4.03 11.69 -8.87
CA PRO A 220 4.10 11.19 -7.51
C PRO A 220 4.51 9.71 -7.50
N LEU A 221 5.54 9.41 -6.72
CA LEU A 221 6.08 8.06 -6.55
C LEU A 221 6.08 7.68 -5.08
N VAL A 222 5.95 6.38 -4.81
CA VAL A 222 5.86 5.83 -3.46
C VAL A 222 6.91 4.74 -3.26
N TYR A 223 7.63 4.83 -2.15
CA TYR A 223 8.51 3.79 -1.62
C TYR A 223 7.91 3.22 -0.33
N ILE A 224 8.01 1.90 -0.13
CA ILE A 224 7.55 1.21 1.09
C ILE A 224 8.75 0.64 1.83
N ILE A 225 8.77 0.86 3.14
CA ILE A 225 9.63 0.18 4.08
C ILE A 225 8.79 -0.79 4.89
N THR A 226 9.33 -1.99 5.13
CA THR A 226 8.72 -3.02 5.98
C THR A 226 9.60 -3.26 7.19
N GLN A 227 9.03 -3.27 8.40
CA GLN A 227 9.73 -3.65 9.62
C GLN A 227 8.98 -4.74 10.39
N ILE A 228 9.73 -5.57 11.10
CA ILE A 228 9.30 -6.65 12.00
C ILE A 228 10.02 -6.53 13.33
#